data_AF-A0A661XT10-F1
#
_entry.id   AF-A0A661XT10-F1
#
_cell.length_a   1.000
_cell.length_b   1.000
_cell.length_c   1.000
_cell.angle_alpha   90.00
_cell.angle_beta   90.00
_cell.angle_gamma   90.00
#
_symmetry.space_group_name_H-M   'P 1'
#
loop_
_entity.id
_entity.type
_entity.pdbx_description
1 polymer ?
#
loop_
_entity_poly.entity_id
_entity_poly.type
_entity_poly.pdbx_seq_one_letter_code
_entity_poly.pdbx_strand_id
1 'polypeptide(L)'
;MNQQEYLCKAKNTTNPSCLSQLELSSRVPENNFYRKLKEHLDLRFLYKLTKPYYGNYGQKSVDPVVFYKLCLIGYLENIISDRQLIDHCSMRLDMLFFLEYDIDEELP
;
A
#
# COMPACT_ATOMS: atom_id res chain seq x y z
N MET A 1 -20.05 3.58 -12.48
CA MET A 1 -19.06 2.68 -13.12
C MET A 1 -17.71 3.32 -12.94
N ASN A 2 -16.91 2.78 -12.04
CA ASN A 2 -15.67 3.40 -11.58
C ASN A 2 -14.51 3.02 -12.50
N GLN A 3 -13.56 3.94 -12.68
CA GLN A 3 -12.43 3.82 -13.61
C GLN A 3 -11.54 2.59 -13.39
N GLN A 4 -11.61 1.97 -12.21
CA GLN A 4 -10.93 0.71 -11.85
C GLN A 4 -11.65 -0.55 -12.40
N GLU A 5 -12.99 -0.55 -12.54
CA GLU A 5 -13.72 -1.66 -13.17
C GLU A 5 -13.30 -1.84 -14.64
N TYR A 6 -13.01 -0.74 -15.33
CA TYR A 6 -12.53 -0.77 -16.72
C TYR A 6 -11.14 -1.42 -16.84
N LEU A 7 -10.26 -1.25 -15.83
CA LEU A 7 -8.90 -1.82 -15.85
C LEU A 7 -8.90 -3.34 -15.61
N CYS A 8 -9.78 -3.85 -14.76
CA CYS A 8 -9.90 -5.29 -14.50
C CYS A 8 -10.66 -6.01 -15.65
N LYS A 9 -11.54 -5.30 -16.38
CA LYS A 9 -12.24 -5.85 -17.56
C LYS A 9 -11.40 -5.84 -18.85
N ALA A 10 -10.43 -4.93 -18.98
CA ALA A 10 -9.54 -4.85 -20.14
C ALA A 10 -8.41 -5.89 -20.15
N LYS A 11 -8.08 -6.46 -18.99
CA LYS A 11 -7.14 -7.57 -18.84
C LYS A 11 -7.97 -8.84 -18.61
N ASN A 12 -8.18 -9.68 -19.63
CA ASN A 12 -8.89 -10.97 -19.54
C ASN A 12 -8.16 -11.96 -18.61
N THR A 13 -8.10 -11.66 -17.32
CA THR A 13 -7.40 -12.45 -16.32
C THR A 13 -8.15 -12.26 -15.01
N THR A 14 -9.04 -13.20 -14.70
CA THR A 14 -9.61 -13.38 -13.35
C THR A 14 -8.49 -13.86 -12.42
N ASN A 15 -7.53 -12.98 -12.12
CA ASN A 15 -6.53 -13.23 -11.10
C ASN A 15 -7.17 -12.94 -9.73
N PRO A 16 -6.99 -13.81 -8.73
CA PRO A 16 -7.57 -13.62 -7.40
C PRO A 16 -7.13 -12.30 -6.75
N SER A 17 -5.93 -11.80 -7.04
CA SER A 17 -5.42 -10.53 -6.49
C SER A 17 -6.14 -9.27 -6.99
N CYS A 18 -6.66 -9.23 -8.23
CA CYS A 18 -7.46 -8.05 -8.67
C CYS A 18 -8.80 -8.00 -7.92
N LEU A 19 -9.37 -9.18 -7.63
CA LEU A 19 -10.65 -9.30 -6.93
C LEU A 19 -10.51 -8.93 -5.45
N SER A 20 -9.44 -9.34 -4.78
CA SER A 20 -9.16 -8.94 -3.39
C SER A 20 -8.99 -7.42 -3.26
N GLN A 21 -8.30 -6.77 -4.20
CA GLN A 21 -8.14 -5.30 -4.19
C GLN A 21 -9.46 -4.56 -4.38
N LEU A 22 -10.35 -5.06 -5.24
CA LEU A 22 -11.69 -4.51 -5.45
C LEU A 22 -12.55 -4.67 -4.19
N GLU A 23 -12.54 -5.85 -3.55
CA GLU A 23 -13.22 -6.08 -2.28
C GLU A 23 -12.67 -5.17 -1.17
N LEU A 24 -11.34 -5.02 -1.07
CA LEU A 24 -10.69 -4.20 -0.05
C LEU A 24 -11.11 -2.73 -0.18
N SER A 25 -11.11 -2.19 -1.40
CA SER A 25 -11.54 -0.81 -1.68
C SER A 25 -13.01 -0.55 -1.31
N SER A 26 -13.87 -1.56 -1.41
CA SER A 26 -15.28 -1.46 -1.01
C SER A 26 -15.51 -1.59 0.50
N ARG A 27 -14.59 -2.24 1.22
CA ARG A 27 -14.66 -2.39 2.69
C ARG A 27 -14.10 -1.19 3.45
N VAL A 28 -13.27 -0.35 2.83
CA VAL A 28 -12.73 0.86 3.46
C VAL A 28 -13.67 2.05 3.21
N PRO A 29 -14.27 2.67 4.25
CA PRO A 29 -15.17 3.80 4.09
C PRO A 29 -14.53 4.96 3.33
N GLU A 30 -15.30 5.69 2.52
CA GLU A 30 -14.80 6.86 1.77
C GLU A 30 -14.31 7.99 2.69
N ASN A 31 -14.88 8.09 3.90
CA ASN A 31 -14.45 9.05 4.89
C ASN A 31 -13.22 8.60 5.70
N ASN A 32 -12.61 7.45 5.37
CA ASN A 32 -11.42 6.98 6.08
C ASN A 32 -10.23 7.92 5.81
N PHE A 33 -9.49 8.23 6.88
CA PHE A 33 -8.32 9.12 6.83
C PHE A 33 -7.26 8.64 5.85
N TYR A 34 -6.89 7.36 5.89
CA TYR A 34 -5.84 6.78 5.05
C TYR A 34 -6.23 6.73 3.57
N ARG A 35 -7.53 6.58 3.27
CA ARG A 35 -8.04 6.68 1.90
C ARG A 35 -7.86 8.09 1.33
N LYS A 36 -8.24 9.12 2.10
CA LYS A 36 -8.01 10.51 1.71
C LYS A 36 -6.53 10.84 1.61
N LEU A 37 -5.72 10.33 2.54
CA LEU A 37 -4.28 10.52 2.54
C LEU A 37 -3.66 9.95 1.26
N LYS A 38 -4.04 8.74 0.85
CA LYS A 38 -3.58 8.13 -0.41
C LYS A 38 -3.85 9.00 -1.63
N GLU A 39 -5.05 9.60 -1.71
CA GLU A 39 -5.46 10.43 -2.85
C GLU A 39 -4.68 11.74 -2.95
N HIS A 40 -4.25 12.30 -1.82
CA HIS A 40 -3.58 13.60 -1.76
C HIS A 40 -2.05 13.49 -1.70
N LEU A 41 -1.50 12.31 -1.40
CA LEU A 41 -0.08 12.10 -1.17
C LEU A 41 0.59 11.49 -2.42
N ASP A 42 1.22 12.33 -3.26
CA ASP A 42 2.07 11.85 -4.35
C ASP A 42 3.51 11.63 -3.87
N LEU A 43 3.91 10.35 -3.76
CA LEU A 43 5.25 9.93 -3.33
C LEU A 43 6.18 9.55 -4.48
N ARG A 44 5.80 9.75 -5.74
CA ARG A 44 6.61 9.34 -6.91
C ARG A 44 7.98 10.02 -6.96
N PHE A 45 8.12 11.18 -6.32
CA PHE A 45 9.40 11.88 -6.21
C PHE A 45 10.45 11.08 -5.44
N LEU A 46 10.03 10.19 -4.52
CA LEU A 46 10.94 9.35 -3.74
C LEU A 46 11.82 8.49 -4.61
N TYR A 47 11.31 7.89 -5.69
CA TYR A 47 12.12 7.07 -6.60
C TYR A 47 13.35 7.79 -7.14
N LYS A 48 13.26 9.11 -7.38
CA LYS A 48 14.41 9.91 -7.83
C LYS A 48 15.40 10.16 -6.69
N LEU A 49 14.90 10.42 -5.48
CA LEU A 49 15.73 10.74 -4.31
C LEU A 49 16.40 9.50 -3.72
N THR A 50 15.72 8.36 -3.73
CA THR A 50 16.21 7.12 -3.12
C THR A 50 17.02 6.27 -4.08
N LYS A 51 17.01 6.57 -5.39
CA LYS A 51 17.81 5.91 -6.43
C LYS A 51 19.26 5.61 -6.05
N PRO A 52 20.05 6.51 -5.43
CA PRO A 52 21.44 6.20 -5.07
C PRO A 52 21.57 5.19 -3.92
N TYR A 53 20.53 5.01 -3.10
CA TYR A 53 20.54 4.10 -1.94
C TYR A 53 19.95 2.73 -2.26
N TYR A 54 19.15 2.62 -3.31
CA TYR A 54 18.54 1.37 -3.76
C TYR A 54 19.37 0.75 -4.89
N GLY A 55 20.00 -0.37 -4.59
CA GLY A 55 20.77 -1.14 -5.56
C GLY A 55 19.88 -1.91 -6.54
N ASN A 56 20.35 -2.08 -7.77
CA ASN A 56 19.68 -2.92 -8.78
C ASN A 56 19.99 -4.42 -8.62
N TYR A 57 20.99 -4.76 -7.80
CA TYR A 57 21.51 -6.11 -7.63
C TYR A 57 21.51 -6.48 -6.15
N GLY A 58 21.03 -7.69 -5.83
CA GLY A 58 20.95 -8.20 -4.46
C GLY A 58 19.56 -8.68 -4.08
N GLN A 59 19.32 -8.82 -2.77
CA GLN A 59 18.00 -9.13 -2.24
C GLN A 59 17.03 -7.99 -2.56
N LYS A 60 15.81 -8.35 -2.98
CA LYS A 60 14.76 -7.38 -3.30
C LYS A 60 14.49 -6.51 -2.07
N SER A 61 14.90 -5.25 -2.13
CA SER A 61 14.59 -4.28 -1.09
C SER A 61 13.11 -3.89 -1.16
N VAL A 62 12.56 -3.46 -0.01
CA VAL A 62 11.21 -2.90 0.09
C VAL A 62 11.07 -1.70 -0.84
N ASP A 63 9.96 -1.57 -1.56
CA ASP A 63 9.73 -0.39 -2.42
C ASP A 63 9.88 0.90 -1.58
N PRO A 64 10.68 1.89 -2.02
CA PRO A 64 10.88 3.13 -1.28
C PRO A 64 9.59 3.88 -0.94
N VAL A 65 8.57 3.79 -1.80
CA VAL A 65 7.24 4.38 -1.55
C VAL A 65 6.55 3.63 -0.42
N VAL A 66 6.56 2.30 -0.44
CA VAL A 66 5.96 1.47 0.62
C VAL A 66 6.67 1.71 1.95
N PHE A 67 8.01 1.71 1.94
CA PHE A 67 8.81 1.99 3.12
C PHE A 67 8.44 3.35 3.74
N TYR A 68 8.35 4.40 2.92
CA TYR A 68 7.98 5.72 3.43
C TYR A 68 6.54 5.77 3.95
N LYS A 69 5.59 5.08 3.29
CA LYS A 69 4.22 4.94 3.78
C LYS A 69 4.18 4.26 5.15
N LEU A 70 4.97 3.20 5.37
CA LEU A 70 5.11 2.54 6.68
C LEU A 70 5.63 3.49 7.74
N CYS A 71 6.71 4.25 7.46
CA CYS A 71 7.21 5.27 8.38
C CYS A 71 6.14 6.32 8.73
N LEU A 72 5.32 6.72 7.75
CA LEU A 72 4.22 7.65 7.93
C LEU A 72 3.15 7.09 8.86
N ILE A 73 2.74 5.83 8.67
CA ILE A 73 1.80 5.15 9.56
C ILE A 73 2.37 5.05 10.98
N GLY A 74 3.62 4.62 11.14
CA GLY A 74 4.25 4.52 12.46
C GLY A 74 4.28 5.86 13.19
N TYR A 75 4.57 6.94 12.48
CA TYR A 75 4.51 8.28 13.05
C TYR A 75 3.08 8.72 13.43
N LEU A 76 2.10 8.48 12.56
CA LEU A 76 0.70 8.89 12.77
C LEU A 76 0.00 8.10 13.89
N GLU A 77 0.29 6.81 14.01
CA GLU A 77 -0.26 5.92 15.03
C GLU A 77 0.60 5.88 16.31
N ASN A 78 1.71 6.64 16.33
CA ASN A 78 2.66 6.69 17.43
C ASN A 78 3.24 5.31 17.81
N ILE A 79 3.55 4.50 16.80
CA ILE A 79 4.16 3.18 16.92
C ILE A 79 5.65 3.29 16.57
N ILE A 80 6.51 2.92 17.52
CA ILE A 80 7.97 3.07 17.41
C ILE A 80 8.63 1.75 16.98
N SER A 81 8.00 0.61 17.24
CA SER A 81 8.55 -0.70 16.92
C SER A 81 8.12 -1.15 15.54
N ASP A 82 9.09 -1.40 14.65
CA ASP A 82 8.83 -1.90 13.29
C ASP A 82 8.02 -3.19 13.31
N ARG A 83 8.34 -4.14 14.20
CA ARG A 83 7.58 -5.39 14.33
C ARG A 83 6.12 -5.14 14.69
N GLN A 84 5.88 -4.27 15.67
CA GLN A 84 4.52 -3.91 16.07
C GLN A 84 3.79 -3.13 14.98
N LEU A 85 4.51 -2.31 14.22
CA LEU A 85 3.95 -1.58 13.08
C LEU A 85 3.47 -2.54 12.00
N ILE A 86 4.29 -3.54 11.64
CA ILE A 86 3.91 -4.55 10.66
C ILE A 86 2.70 -5.35 11.12
N ASP A 87 2.71 -5.83 12.37
CA ASP A 87 1.57 -6.52 12.97
C ASP A 87 0.31 -5.64 12.94
N HIS A 88 0.41 -4.37 13.35
CA HIS A 88 -0.70 -3.42 13.37
C HIS A 88 -1.26 -3.14 11.97
N CYS A 89 -0.38 -2.96 10.98
CA CYS A 89 -0.75 -2.77 9.58
C CYS A 89 -1.49 -3.99 9.02
N SER A 90 -1.02 -5.21 9.34
CA SER A 90 -1.64 -6.46 8.87
C SER A 90 -3.08 -6.66 9.37
N MET A 91 -3.40 -6.15 10.56
CA MET A 91 -4.73 -6.28 11.16
C MET A 91 -5.73 -5.25 10.62
N ARG A 92 -5.25 -4.19 9.94
CA ARG A 92 -6.04 -3.01 9.61
C ARG A 92 -6.20 -2.83 8.09
N LEU A 93 -7.41 -3.10 7.61
CA LEU A 93 -7.75 -3.03 6.17
C LEU A 93 -7.51 -1.63 5.56
N ASP A 94 -7.69 -0.56 6.35
CA ASP A 94 -7.44 0.81 5.90
C ASP A 94 -5.96 1.09 5.67
N MET A 95 -5.09 0.50 6.48
CA MET A 95 -3.63 0.59 6.33
C MET A 95 -3.14 -0.26 5.15
N LEU A 96 -3.63 -1.50 5.00
CA LEU A 96 -3.34 -2.33 3.83
C LEU A 96 -3.75 -1.62 2.52
N PHE A 97 -4.93 -0.98 2.52
CA PHE A 97 -5.39 -0.19 1.37
C PHE A 97 -4.47 0.99 1.05
N PHE A 98 -3.94 1.67 2.07
CA PHE A 98 -2.97 2.76 1.88
C PHE A 98 -1.62 2.25 1.36
N LEU A 99 -1.15 1.12 1.90
CA LEU A 99 0.09 0.48 1.48
C LEU A 99 0.01 -0.16 0.10
N GLU A 100 -1.21 -0.40 -0.42
CA GLU A 100 -1.46 -1.13 -1.68
C GLU A 100 -1.11 -2.62 -1.59
N TYR A 101 -1.30 -3.20 -0.41
CA TYR A 101 -1.11 -4.63 -0.16
C TYR A 101 -2.45 -5.36 -0.13
N ASP A 102 -2.43 -6.62 -0.54
CA ASP A 102 -3.56 -7.54 -0.40
C ASP A 102 -3.62 -8.15 1.01
N ILE A 103 -4.80 -8.64 1.40
CA ILE A 103 -5.03 -9.24 2.74
C ILE A 103 -4.15 -10.49 2.95
N ASP A 104 -3.89 -11.22 1.86
CA ASP A 104 -3.11 -12.47 1.88
C ASP A 104 -1.61 -12.24 1.62
N GLU A 105 -1.18 -10.97 1.46
CA GLU A 105 0.22 -10.65 1.17
C GLU A 105 0.99 -10.36 2.47
N GLU A 106 2.15 -11.01 2.61
CA GLU A 106 3.02 -10.77 3.76
C GLU A 106 3.73 -9.42 3.61
N LEU A 107 3.61 -8.59 4.65
CA LEU A 107 4.33 -7.33 4.72
C LEU A 107 5.84 -7.59 4.91
N PRO A 108 6.70 -6.72 4.35
CA PRO A 108 8.13 -6.93 4.27
C PRO A 108 8.88 -6.89 5.62
#